data_AF-A0A924RZ30-F1
#
_entry.id   AF-A0A924RZ30-F1
#
_cell.length_a   1.000
_cell.length_b   1.000
_cell.length_c   1.000
_cell.angle_alpha   90.00
_cell.angle_beta   90.00
_cell.angle_gamma   90.00
#
_symmetry.space_group_name_H-M   'P 1'
#
loop_
_entity.id
_entity.type
_entity.pdbx_description
1 polymer ?
#
loop_
_entity_poly.entity_id
_entity_poly.type
_entity_poly.pdbx_seq_one_letter_code
_entity_poly.pdbx_strand_id
1 'polypeptide(L)'
;MKPNDKNSALPTEQRPFRILIIAGSARKQYNCPGLDGKARMLMLKMADMLPKDWEVDFEDLSNAYGRAHIQSCNACVSTSMALCVWPCNCYKKNSHAEA
;
A
#
# COMPACT_ATOMS: atom_id res chain seq x y z
N MET A 1 13.78 -2.04 0.37
CA MET A 1 14.68 -2.78 -0.54
C MET A 1 14.34 -2.36 -1.96
N LYS A 2 15.24 -2.51 -2.95
CA LYS A 2 14.89 -2.21 -4.35
C LYS A 2 14.60 -3.55 -5.05
N PRO A 3 13.35 -3.84 -5.42
CA PRO A 3 13.04 -5.04 -6.19
C PRO A 3 13.70 -4.91 -7.56
N ASN A 4 14.11 -6.04 -8.15
CA ASN A 4 14.68 -6.01 -9.49
C ASN A 4 13.56 -6.23 -10.51
N ASP A 5 13.08 -5.15 -11.12
CA ASP A 5 12.02 -5.20 -12.13
C ASP A 5 12.34 -6.13 -13.31
N LYS A 6 13.62 -6.43 -13.57
CA LYS A 6 14.02 -7.39 -14.61
C LYS A 6 13.62 -8.83 -14.29
N ASN A 7 13.39 -9.16 -13.02
CA ASN A 7 13.01 -10.51 -12.60
C ASN A 7 11.61 -10.90 -13.11
N SER A 8 10.75 -9.93 -13.48
CA SER A 8 9.47 -10.24 -14.12
C SER A 8 9.62 -10.90 -15.50
N ALA A 9 10.78 -10.73 -16.15
CA ALA A 9 11.08 -11.32 -17.44
C ALA A 9 11.60 -12.77 -17.36
N LEU A 10 11.95 -13.25 -16.16
CA LEU A 10 12.42 -14.63 -15.96
C LEU A 10 11.26 -15.64 -16.11
N PRO A 11 11.55 -16.90 -16.47
CA PRO A 11 10.61 -18.02 -16.34
C PRO A 11 10.11 -18.14 -14.90
N THR A 12 8.84 -18.52 -14.71
CA THR A 12 8.17 -18.54 -13.39
C THR A 12 8.94 -19.32 -12.33
N GLU A 13 9.59 -20.42 -12.74
CA GLU A 13 10.38 -21.30 -11.87
C GLU A 13 11.68 -20.66 -11.37
N GLN A 14 12.17 -19.64 -12.09
CA GLN A 14 13.43 -18.93 -11.80
C GLN A 14 13.18 -17.57 -11.12
N ARG A 15 11.92 -17.18 -10.93
CA ARG A 15 11.59 -15.92 -10.27
C ARG A 15 11.85 -16.05 -8.77
N PRO A 16 12.54 -15.09 -8.13
CA PRO A 16 12.61 -15.04 -6.68
C PRO A 16 11.21 -14.85 -6.11
N PHE A 17 10.98 -15.40 -4.91
CA PHE A 17 9.72 -15.20 -4.22
C PHE A 17 9.57 -13.73 -3.84
N ARG A 18 8.46 -13.10 -4.25
CA ARG A 18 8.24 -11.66 -4.07
C ARG A 18 7.12 -11.40 -3.07
N ILE A 19 7.40 -10.53 -2.11
CA ILE A 19 6.49 -10.16 -1.03
C ILE A 19 6.37 -8.64 -0.97
N LEU A 20 5.15 -8.15 -0.84
CA LEU A 20 4.84 -6.78 -0.46
C LEU A 20 4.17 -6.78 0.91
N ILE A 21 4.77 -6.13 1.89
CA ILE A 21 4.20 -5.97 3.24
C ILE A 21 3.60 -4.59 3.35
N ILE A 22 2.31 -4.50 3.71
CA ILE A 22 1.61 -3.22 3.82
C ILE A 22 1.19 -2.99 5.27
N ALA A 23 1.64 -1.90 5.89
CA ALA A 23 1.11 -1.43 7.17
C ALA A 23 -0.07 -0.48 6.92
N GLY A 24 -1.30 -0.95 7.18
CA GLY A 24 -2.54 -0.22 6.94
C GLY A 24 -3.18 0.43 8.17
N SER A 25 -2.44 0.65 9.26
CA SER A 25 -3.03 1.25 10.47
C SER A 25 -3.33 2.74 10.27
N ALA A 26 -4.34 3.29 10.94
CA ALA A 26 -4.50 4.74 11.03
C ALA A 26 -3.55 5.38 12.07
N ARG A 27 -2.85 4.57 12.87
CA ARG A 27 -1.91 5.06 13.89
C ARG A 27 -0.58 5.43 13.25
N LYS A 28 -0.27 6.73 13.29
CA LYS A 28 0.95 7.30 12.73
C LYS A 28 2.06 7.33 13.78
N GLN A 29 3.29 7.33 13.29
CA GLN A 29 4.44 7.69 14.09
C GLN A 29 4.20 9.11 14.64
N TYR A 30 4.37 9.30 15.95
CA TYR A 30 4.20 10.60 16.63
C TYR A 30 2.76 11.11 16.82
N ASN A 31 1.72 10.38 16.41
CA ASN A 31 0.31 10.77 16.70
C ASN A 31 -0.19 10.30 18.09
N CYS A 32 0.56 9.42 18.75
CA CYS A 32 0.36 9.00 20.13
C CYS A 32 1.61 9.41 20.92
N PRO A 33 1.52 9.99 22.14
CA PRO A 33 2.66 10.57 22.85
C PRO A 33 3.86 9.63 22.89
N GLY A 34 4.85 9.91 22.02
CA GLY A 34 6.12 9.18 21.92
C GLY A 34 6.08 7.79 21.28
N LEU A 35 4.94 7.35 20.71
CA LEU A 35 4.78 5.96 20.28
C LEU A 35 4.47 5.80 18.79
N ASP A 36 4.89 4.66 18.27
CA ASP A 36 4.66 4.20 16.91
C ASP A 36 3.49 3.20 16.84
N GLY A 37 2.95 2.97 15.65
CA GLY A 37 1.90 1.99 15.41
C GLY A 37 2.41 0.55 15.50
N LYS A 38 1.64 -0.34 16.15
CA LYS A 38 1.96 -1.79 16.20
C LYS A 38 2.09 -2.39 14.79
N ALA A 39 1.28 -1.92 13.83
CA ALA A 39 1.33 -2.40 12.45
C ALA A 39 2.68 -2.09 11.79
N ARG A 40 3.20 -0.88 11.93
CA ARG A 40 4.53 -0.50 11.42
C ARG A 40 5.63 -1.31 12.10
N MET A 41 5.58 -1.47 13.43
CA MET A 41 6.55 -2.29 14.16
C MET A 41 6.57 -3.73 13.63
N LEU A 42 5.40 -4.36 13.47
CA LEU A 42 5.29 -5.71 12.94
C LEU A 42 5.77 -5.81 11.49
N MET A 43 5.44 -4.83 10.64
CA MET A 43 5.89 -4.76 9.25
C MET A 43 7.41 -4.74 9.17
N LEU A 44 8.08 -3.86 9.93
CA LEU A 44 9.54 -3.76 9.95
C LEU A 44 10.17 -5.05 10.48
N LYS A 45 9.64 -5.60 11.58
CA LYS A 45 10.12 -6.86 12.15
C LYS A 45 9.97 -8.03 11.18
N MET A 46 8.87 -8.09 10.43
CA MET A 46 8.66 -9.11 9.42
C MET A 46 9.61 -8.93 8.24
N ALA A 47 9.81 -7.70 7.76
CA ALA A 47 10.79 -7.42 6.70
C ALA A 47 12.22 -7.87 7.08
N ASP A 48 12.61 -7.69 8.34
CA ASP A 48 13.93 -8.11 8.86
C ASP A 48 14.05 -9.64 9.03
N MET A 49 12.94 -10.34 9.28
CA MET A 49 12.91 -11.79 9.50
C MET A 49 12.84 -12.61 8.21
N LEU A 50 12.43 -11.99 7.09
CA LEU A 50 12.27 -12.69 5.82
C LEU A 50 13.63 -13.04 5.19
N PRO A 51 13.71 -14.16 4.43
CA PRO A 51 14.93 -14.54 3.73
C PRO A 51 15.43 -13.45 2.78
N LYS A 52 16.76 -13.25 2.74
CA LYS A 52 17.40 -12.18 1.94
C LYS A 52 17.41 -12.46 0.44
N ASP A 53 17.22 -13.72 0.05
CA ASP A 53 17.06 -14.17 -1.33
C ASP A 53 15.67 -13.86 -1.89
N TRP A 54 14.72 -13.47 -1.04
CA TRP A 54 13.39 -13.04 -1.45
C TRP A 54 13.39 -11.56 -1.80
N GLU A 55 12.52 -11.18 -2.73
CA GLU A 55 12.25 -9.79 -3.04
C GLU A 55 11.20 -9.24 -2.08
N VAL A 56 11.64 -8.51 -1.06
CA VAL A 56 10.77 -7.94 -0.05
C VAL A 56 10.66 -6.43 -0.22
N ASP A 57 9.45 -5.99 -0.53
CA ASP A 57 9.02 -4.59 -0.49
C ASP A 57 8.10 -4.36 0.71
N PHE A 58 8.07 -3.12 1.22
CA PHE A 58 7.10 -2.74 2.21
C PHE A 58 6.62 -1.30 2.01
N GLU A 59 5.35 -1.05 2.31
CA GLU A 59 4.74 0.27 2.25
C GLU A 59 3.98 0.56 3.54
N ASP A 60 4.28 1.71 4.14
CA ASP A 60 3.64 2.18 5.37
C ASP A 60 2.62 3.26 5.03
N LEU A 61 1.36 2.84 4.87
CA LEU A 61 0.25 3.74 4.57
C LEU A 61 -0.06 4.65 5.76
N SER A 62 0.29 4.25 6.99
CA SER A 62 0.08 5.06 8.18
C SER A 62 0.89 6.36 8.16
N ASN A 63 2.08 6.33 7.55
CA ASN A 63 3.05 7.44 7.55
C ASN A 63 3.36 7.99 6.16
N ALA A 64 2.49 7.77 5.18
CA ALA A 64 2.60 8.30 3.81
C ALA A 64 2.28 9.81 3.72
N TYR A 65 2.81 10.63 4.63
CA TYR A 65 2.56 12.07 4.67
C TYR A 65 3.16 12.78 3.45
N GLY A 66 2.40 13.65 2.81
CA GLY A 66 2.84 14.38 1.60
C GLY A 66 2.94 13.53 0.33
N ARG A 67 2.58 12.24 0.37
CA ARG A 67 2.39 11.40 -0.82
C ARG A 67 0.95 11.54 -1.30
N ALA A 68 0.72 11.21 -2.58
CA ALA A 68 -0.63 11.16 -3.12
C ALA A 68 -1.49 10.21 -2.27
N HIS A 69 -2.58 10.73 -1.71
CA HIS A 69 -3.48 9.94 -0.88
C HIS A 69 -4.25 8.96 -1.77
N ILE A 70 -4.09 7.66 -1.50
CA ILE A 70 -4.88 6.64 -2.17
C ILE A 70 -6.27 6.67 -1.55
N GLN A 71 -7.21 7.34 -2.23
CA GLN A 71 -8.61 7.30 -1.84
C GLN A 71 -9.17 5.91 -2.13
N SER A 72 -10.02 5.38 -1.25
CA SER A 72 -10.68 4.11 -1.50
C SER A 72 -11.83 4.29 -2.49
N CYS A 73 -11.97 3.37 -3.44
CA CYS A 73 -13.17 3.36 -4.27
C CYS A 73 -14.40 3.19 -3.39
N ASN A 74 -15.48 3.94 -3.64
CA ASN A 74 -16.78 3.70 -3.00
C ASN A 74 -17.39 2.34 -3.38
N ALA A 75 -16.70 1.60 -4.26
CA ALA A 75 -17.02 0.23 -4.62
C ALA A 75 -18.45 0.08 -5.16
N CYS A 76 -18.98 1.14 -5.77
CA CYS A 76 -20.36 1.19 -6.26
C CYS A 76 -20.64 0.05 -7.24
N VAL A 77 -19.67 -0.36 -8.07
CA VAL A 77 -19.83 -1.52 -8.97
C VAL A 77 -20.06 -2.83 -8.19
N SER A 78 -19.35 -3.05 -7.08
CA SER A 78 -19.49 -4.29 -6.29
C SER A 78 -20.63 -4.26 -5.27
N THR A 79 -21.10 -3.08 -4.87
CA THR A 79 -22.21 -2.93 -3.93
C THR A 79 -23.55 -2.76 -4.63
N SER A 80 -23.63 -1.92 -5.67
CA SER A 80 -24.82 -1.75 -6.51
C SER A 80 -24.45 -1.08 -7.84
N MET A 81 -24.34 -1.88 -8.91
CA MET A 81 -23.86 -1.42 -10.22
C MET A 81 -24.61 -0.19 -10.76
N ALA A 82 -25.89 -0.03 -10.40
CA ALA A 82 -26.72 1.11 -10.77
C ALA A 82 -26.27 2.47 -10.15
N LEU A 83 -25.49 2.44 -9.07
CA LEU A 83 -24.92 3.65 -8.44
C LEU A 83 -23.59 4.08 -9.07
N CYS A 84 -22.99 3.25 -9.92
CA CYS A 84 -21.76 3.61 -10.61
C CYS A 84 -22.08 4.56 -11.78
N VAL A 85 -21.89 5.86 -11.55
CA VAL A 85 -22.07 6.89 -12.59
C VAL A 85 -20.78 7.12 -13.39
N TRP A 86 -20.91 7.46 -14.68
CA TRP A 86 -19.79 7.97 -15.49
C TRP A 86 -20.03 9.44 -15.90
N PRO A 87 -19.03 10.33 -15.71
CA PRO A 87 -17.77 10.10 -15.01
C PRO A 87 -18.02 9.85 -13.51
N CYS A 88 -17.20 8.99 -12.91
CA CYS A 88 -17.32 8.63 -11.50
C CYS A 88 -17.36 9.89 -10.62
N ASN A 89 -18.41 10.05 -9.82
CA ASN A 89 -18.50 11.17 -8.87
C ASN A 89 -17.48 11.05 -7.72
N CYS A 90 -16.95 9.85 -7.50
CA CYS A 90 -15.96 9.57 -6.46
C CYS A 90 -14.54 9.94 -6.91
N TYR A 91 -14.29 10.03 -8.22
CA TYR A 91 -12.98 10.32 -8.79
C TYR A 91 -13.13 11.22 -10.03
N LYS A 92 -12.85 12.52 -9.87
CA LYS A 92 -12.53 13.38 -11.02
C LYS A 92 -11.02 13.40 -11.21
N LYS A 93 -10.56 13.21 -12.45
CA LYS A 93 -9.14 13.42 -12.82
C LYS A 93 -8.73 14.82 -12.38
N ASN A 94 -7.68 14.93 -11.56
CA ASN A 94 -7.15 16.18 -10.98
C ASN A 94 -8.06 16.91 -9.95
N SER A 95 -8.94 16.19 -9.25
CA SER A 95 -9.71 16.79 -8.15
C SER A 95 -8.83 17.01 -6.91
N HIS A 96 -8.80 18.24 -6.41
CA HIS A 96 -8.15 18.63 -5.14
C HIS A 96 -9.16 18.91 -4.02
N ALA A 97 -10.43 18.56 -4.21
CA ALA A 97 -11.51 18.92 -3.28
C ALA A 97 -11.38 18.33 -1.86
N GLU A 98 -10.49 17.35 -1.67
CA GLU A 98 -10.19 16.73 -0.38
C GLU A 98 -8.69 16.80 -0.01
N ALA A 99 -7.93 17.71 -0.65
CA ALA A 99 -6.52 17.96 -0.32
C ALA A 99 -6.37 19.00 0.81
#